data_AF-A0A7S3X3H6-F1
#
_entry.id   AF-A0A7S3X3H6-F1
#
_cell.length_a   1.000
_cell.length_b   1.000
_cell.length_c   1.000
_cell.angle_alpha   90.00
_cell.angle_beta   90.00
_cell.angle_gamma   90.00
#
_symmetry.space_group_name_H-M   'P 1'
#
loop_
_entity.id
_entity.type
_entity.pdbx_description
1 polymer ?
#
loop_
_entity_poly.entity_id
_entity_poly.type
_entity_poly.pdbx_seq_one_letter_code
_entity_poly.pdbx_strand_id
1 'polypeptide(L)'
;CCVLGGANENGQVRPFSAVVETPRGPNTVAIRNIGQLEFPFAARVRPDSIDQPTNECISSSMTIQGGALRTYPFDPSVDSVQILLKTDGRPLNARIELLQGPNNNKQVIELYTEDGLDRPFFCILKTPGSGNVVRCVNTAPVEFPMT
;
A
#
# COMPACT_ATOMS: atom_id res chain seq x y z
N CYS A 1 10.32 12.71 1.92
CA CYS A 1 8.95 12.79 2.50
C CYS A 1 8.16 11.54 2.09
N CYS A 2 7.25 11.00 2.92
CA CYS A 2 6.32 9.92 2.53
C CYS A 2 4.88 10.37 2.76
N VAL A 3 4.04 10.25 1.74
CA VAL A 3 2.62 10.64 1.80
C VAL A 3 1.79 9.41 1.45
N LEU A 4 0.87 9.06 2.34
CA LEU A 4 -0.07 7.97 2.17
C LEU A 4 -1.50 8.52 2.21
N GLY A 5 -2.17 8.49 1.07
CA GLY A 5 -3.61 8.69 0.96
C GLY A 5 -4.33 7.35 1.03
N GLY A 6 -5.43 7.26 1.76
CA GLY A 6 -6.22 6.03 1.85
C GLY A 6 -7.70 6.32 1.86
N ALA A 7 -8.47 5.62 1.02
CA ALA A 7 -9.93 5.62 1.03
C ALA A 7 -10.42 4.18 1.21
N ASN A 8 -11.42 3.99 2.05
CA ASN A 8 -11.97 2.68 2.37
C ASN A 8 -13.47 2.79 2.57
N GLU A 9 -14.23 1.93 1.89
CA GLU A 9 -15.69 1.90 2.01
C GLU A 9 -16.14 1.49 3.42
N ASN A 10 -15.39 0.61 4.09
CA ASN A 10 -15.70 0.17 5.45
C ASN A 10 -14.44 -0.18 6.26
N GLY A 11 -13.98 0.80 7.06
CA GLY A 11 -12.79 0.66 7.90
C GLY A 11 -12.90 -0.37 9.03
N GLN A 12 -14.11 -0.79 9.44
CA GLN A 12 -14.29 -1.86 10.43
C GLN A 12 -13.98 -3.23 9.83
N VAL A 13 -14.37 -3.45 8.58
CA VAL A 13 -14.23 -4.75 7.91
C VAL A 13 -12.86 -4.87 7.25
N ARG A 14 -12.28 -3.75 6.79
CA ARG A 14 -11.02 -3.74 6.03
C ARG A 14 -9.97 -2.81 6.66
N PRO A 15 -9.54 -3.03 7.91
CA PRO A 15 -8.41 -2.27 8.43
C PRO A 15 -7.16 -2.53 7.58
N PHE A 16 -6.30 -1.52 7.44
CA PHE A 16 -4.97 -1.71 6.84
C PHE A 16 -3.88 -1.36 7.85
N SER A 17 -2.73 -2.02 7.69
CA SER A 17 -1.49 -1.69 8.39
C SER A 17 -0.44 -1.37 7.34
N ALA A 18 0.34 -0.33 7.59
CA ALA A 18 1.46 0.03 6.72
C ALA A 18 2.68 0.32 7.57
N VAL A 19 3.84 -0.08 7.05
CA VAL A 19 5.16 0.19 7.59
C VAL A 19 5.87 1.08 6.59
N VAL A 20 6.31 2.23 7.08
CA VAL A 20 7.09 3.20 6.33
C VAL A 20 8.40 3.36 7.05
N GLU A 21 9.51 3.11 6.35
CA GLU A 21 10.81 3.30 6.96
C GLU A 21 11.11 4.79 7.13
N THR A 22 11.61 5.12 8.31
CA THR A 22 12.04 6.47 8.67
C THR A 22 13.54 6.52 8.93
N PRO A 23 14.38 6.21 7.91
CA PRO A 23 15.83 6.29 8.06
C PRO A 23 16.26 7.74 8.27
N ARG A 24 17.36 7.91 9.01
CA ARG A 24 18.12 9.16 9.18
C ARG A 24 17.36 10.29 9.88
N GLY A 25 17.97 10.81 10.94
CA GLY A 25 17.49 12.00 11.65
C GLY A 25 16.13 11.85 12.35
N PRO A 26 15.62 12.91 12.97
CA PRO A 26 14.28 12.93 13.53
C PRO A 26 13.25 12.89 12.40
N ASN A 27 12.30 11.95 12.48
CA ASN A 27 11.21 11.80 11.53
C ASN A 27 9.88 12.07 12.25
N THR A 28 8.90 12.62 11.54
CA THR A 28 7.55 12.88 12.06
C THR A 28 6.52 12.19 11.17
N VAL A 29 5.60 11.46 11.79
CA VAL A 29 4.43 10.89 11.11
C VAL A 29 3.21 11.71 11.51
N ALA A 30 2.55 12.30 10.52
CA ALA A 30 1.30 13.03 10.71
C ALA A 30 0.14 12.24 10.10
N ILE A 31 -0.98 12.19 10.80
CA ILE A 31 -2.20 11.52 10.35
C ILE A 31 -3.33 12.53 10.35
N ARG A 32 -4.07 12.60 9.24
CA ARG A 32 -5.15 13.57 9.04
C ARG A 32 -6.37 12.90 8.42
N ASN A 33 -7.55 13.16 8.99
CA ASN A 33 -8.82 12.87 8.32
C ASN A 33 -9.18 14.02 7.38
N ILE A 34 -9.36 13.71 6.10
CA ILE A 34 -9.88 14.65 5.09
C ILE A 34 -11.33 14.34 4.71
N GLY A 35 -11.92 13.28 5.26
CA GLY A 35 -13.32 12.92 5.08
C GLY A 35 -14.28 13.81 5.87
N GLN A 36 -15.58 13.56 5.70
CA GLN A 36 -16.62 14.25 6.46
C GLN A 36 -16.54 13.91 7.95
N LEU A 37 -16.95 14.83 8.82
CA LEU A 37 -16.90 14.69 10.28
C LEU A 37 -17.65 13.44 10.79
N GLU A 38 -18.65 12.98 10.04
CA GLU A 38 -19.48 11.81 10.33
C GLU A 38 -18.75 10.47 10.18
N PHE A 39 -17.55 10.48 9.57
CA PHE A 39 -16.70 9.30 9.39
C PHE A 39 -15.38 9.45 10.16
N PRO A 40 -15.41 9.34 11.50
CA PRO A 40 -14.18 9.33 12.29
C PRO A 40 -13.38 8.05 11.99
N PHE A 41 -12.06 8.14 12.08
CA PHE A 41 -11.20 6.96 12.05
C PHE A 41 -10.24 6.95 13.24
N ALA A 42 -9.92 5.74 13.70
CA ALA A 42 -8.87 5.52 14.69
C ALA A 42 -7.57 5.21 13.96
N ALA A 43 -6.47 5.82 14.40
CA ALA A 43 -5.15 5.59 13.85
C ALA A 43 -4.16 5.29 14.98
N ARG A 44 -3.21 4.41 14.72
CA ARG A 44 -2.16 4.07 15.67
C ARG A 44 -0.82 4.07 14.96
N VAL A 45 0.12 4.84 15.49
CA VAL A 45 1.52 4.88 15.04
C VAL A 45 2.38 4.25 16.14
N ARG A 46 3.30 3.36 15.76
CA ARG A 46 4.29 2.80 16.66
C ARG A 46 5.66 2.79 15.98
N PRO A 47 6.74 3.16 16.70
CA PRO A 47 8.09 3.17 16.14
C PRO A 47 8.80 1.81 16.21
N ASP A 48 8.32 0.89 17.05
CA ASP A 48 8.96 -0.38 17.39
C ASP A 48 8.06 -1.59 17.10
N SER A 49 8.68 -2.78 17.00
CA SER A 49 8.01 -4.07 16.74
C SER A 49 7.09 -4.04 15.51
N ILE A 50 7.65 -3.59 14.39
CA ILE A 50 6.96 -3.51 13.09
C ILE A 50 6.87 -4.88 12.41
N ASP A 51 5.79 -5.09 11.65
CA ASP A 51 5.63 -6.25 10.79
C ASP A 51 6.68 -6.21 9.67
N GLN A 52 7.20 -7.37 9.29
CA GLN A 52 8.14 -7.52 8.17
C GLN A 52 7.50 -8.35 7.04
N PRO A 53 7.88 -8.08 5.78
CA PRO A 53 7.43 -8.90 4.65
C PRO A 53 7.94 -10.34 4.79
N THR A 54 7.11 -11.32 4.42
CA THR A 54 7.55 -12.72 4.40
C THR A 54 8.54 -12.97 3.26
N ASN A 55 9.31 -14.05 3.37
CA ASN A 55 10.22 -14.48 2.30
C ASN A 55 9.48 -14.73 0.98
N GLU A 56 8.23 -15.23 1.05
CA GLU A 56 7.37 -15.43 -0.12
C GLU A 56 7.01 -14.10 -0.78
N CYS A 57 6.64 -13.09 0.01
CA CYS A 57 6.40 -11.73 -0.50
C CYS A 57 7.63 -11.19 -1.21
N ILE A 58 8.81 -11.26 -0.58
CA ILE A 58 10.08 -10.75 -1.15
C ILE A 58 10.45 -11.50 -2.44
N SER A 59 10.35 -12.84 -2.45
CA SER A 59 10.72 -13.67 -3.60
C SER A 59 9.74 -13.56 -4.78
N SER A 60 8.48 -13.19 -4.53
CA SER A 60 7.46 -12.96 -5.56
C SER A 60 7.56 -11.61 -6.28
N SER A 61 8.60 -10.82 -5.97
CA SER A 61 8.77 -9.47 -6.50
C SER A 61 8.80 -9.43 -8.03
N MET A 62 8.13 -8.44 -8.63
CA MET A 62 8.09 -8.27 -10.08
C MET A 62 8.11 -6.79 -10.45
N THR A 63 8.86 -6.43 -11.49
CA THR A 63 8.91 -5.05 -11.95
C THR A 63 7.61 -4.61 -12.62
N ILE A 64 7.13 -3.43 -12.23
CA ILE A 64 6.01 -2.68 -12.80
C ILE A 64 6.56 -1.42 -13.45
N GLN A 65 6.46 -1.34 -14.78
CA GLN A 65 6.89 -0.17 -15.55
C GLN A 65 6.05 1.06 -15.21
N GLY A 66 6.59 2.26 -15.38
CA GLY A 66 5.84 3.50 -15.17
C GLY A 66 4.60 3.58 -16.07
N GLY A 67 3.47 3.99 -15.50
CA GLY A 67 2.17 4.02 -16.16
C GLY A 67 1.50 2.66 -16.33
N ALA A 68 2.16 1.55 -15.95
CA ALA A 68 1.60 0.22 -16.02
C ALA A 68 0.93 -0.18 -14.70
N LEU A 69 0.07 -1.20 -14.79
CA LEU A 69 -0.51 -1.86 -13.62
C LEU A 69 -0.25 -3.36 -13.67
N ARG A 70 -0.16 -3.96 -12.49
CA ARG A 70 -0.23 -5.41 -12.31
C ARG A 70 -1.46 -5.75 -11.50
N THR A 71 -2.12 -6.83 -11.92
CA THR A 71 -3.26 -7.41 -11.20
C THR A 71 -2.80 -8.72 -10.59
N TYR A 72 -3.04 -8.88 -9.28
CA TYR A 72 -2.71 -10.05 -8.50
C TYR A 72 -4.01 -10.72 -8.05
N PRO A 73 -4.50 -11.74 -8.79
CA PRO A 73 -5.58 -12.57 -8.32
C PRO A 73 -5.08 -13.51 -7.22
N PHE A 74 -5.96 -13.85 -6.29
CA PHE A 74 -5.67 -14.79 -5.21
C PHE A 74 -6.94 -15.56 -4.84
N ASP A 75 -6.75 -16.67 -4.11
CA ASP A 75 -7.85 -17.54 -3.73
C ASP A 75 -8.85 -16.83 -2.79
N PRO A 76 -10.17 -17.12 -2.89
CA PRO A 76 -11.17 -16.57 -1.97
C PRO A 76 -10.94 -16.86 -0.49
N SER A 77 -10.12 -17.84 -0.13
CA SER A 77 -9.74 -18.17 1.24
C SER A 77 -8.63 -17.28 1.83
N VAL A 78 -8.03 -16.40 1.03
CA VAL A 78 -6.97 -15.50 1.50
C VAL A 78 -7.56 -14.38 2.34
N ASP A 79 -7.27 -14.40 3.65
CA ASP A 79 -7.73 -13.39 4.61
C ASP A 79 -6.96 -12.07 4.53
N SER A 80 -5.72 -12.11 4.07
CA SER A 80 -4.83 -10.94 4.03
C SER A 80 -3.76 -11.08 2.96
N VAL A 81 -3.37 -9.97 2.35
CA VAL A 81 -2.26 -9.91 1.39
C VAL A 81 -1.16 -9.01 1.92
N GLN A 82 0.08 -9.36 1.59
CA GLN A 82 1.26 -8.54 1.85
C GLN A 82 1.71 -7.87 0.55
N ILE A 83 1.99 -6.57 0.63
CA ILE A 83 2.45 -5.79 -0.52
C ILE A 83 3.71 -5.04 -0.09
N LEU A 84 4.80 -5.31 -0.80
CA LEU A 84 6.07 -4.61 -0.65
C LEU A 84 6.34 -3.89 -1.98
N LEU A 85 6.54 -2.57 -1.93
CA LEU A 85 6.88 -1.74 -3.07
C LEU A 85 8.20 -1.03 -2.82
N LYS A 86 9.10 -1.06 -3.80
CA LYS A 86 10.38 -0.36 -3.77
C LYS A 86 10.82 0.13 -5.14
N THR A 87 11.82 1.00 -5.15
CA THR A 87 12.53 1.47 -6.36
C THR A 87 14.03 1.28 -6.20
N ASP A 88 14.81 1.71 -7.19
CA ASP A 88 16.27 1.71 -7.23
C ASP A 88 16.90 3.02 -6.70
N GLY A 89 16.22 3.74 -5.81
CA GLY A 89 16.66 5.04 -5.29
C GLY A 89 15.87 6.22 -5.84
N ARG A 90 14.87 5.94 -6.68
CA ARG A 90 14.01 6.93 -7.34
C ARG A 90 12.71 7.17 -6.57
N PRO A 91 11.98 8.25 -6.85
CA PRO A 91 10.66 8.46 -6.24
C PRO A 91 9.70 7.31 -6.54
N LEU A 92 9.09 6.77 -5.49
CA LEU A 92 8.05 5.74 -5.60
C LEU A 92 6.69 6.44 -5.71
N ASN A 93 6.06 6.36 -6.87
CA ASN A 93 4.69 6.83 -7.10
C ASN A 93 3.82 5.63 -7.43
N ALA A 94 2.93 5.24 -6.51
CA ALA A 94 2.12 4.05 -6.67
C ALA A 94 0.68 4.27 -6.22
N ARG A 95 -0.23 3.49 -6.80
CA ARG A 95 -1.60 3.37 -6.35
C ARG A 95 -1.96 1.90 -6.20
N ILE A 96 -2.38 1.51 -5.01
CA ILE A 96 -2.82 0.15 -4.69
C ILE A 96 -4.34 0.15 -4.57
N GLU A 97 -5.00 -0.77 -5.27
CA GLU A 97 -6.45 -0.90 -5.27
C GLU A 97 -6.83 -2.32 -4.85
N LEU A 98 -7.69 -2.42 -3.83
CA LEU A 98 -8.39 -3.65 -3.48
C LEU A 98 -9.78 -3.60 -4.11
N LEU A 99 -10.00 -4.47 -5.08
CA LEU A 99 -11.26 -4.65 -5.80
C LEU A 99 -12.04 -5.82 -5.22
N GLN A 100 -13.37 -5.74 -5.24
CA GLN A 100 -14.24 -6.90 -4.98
C GLN A 100 -15.39 -6.96 -6.00
N GLY A 101 -15.36 -7.93 -6.90
CA GLY A 101 -16.24 -7.98 -8.07
C GLY A 101 -15.82 -7.03 -9.20
N PRO A 102 -16.63 -6.89 -10.27
CA PRO A 102 -16.23 -6.13 -11.46
C PRO A 102 -16.03 -4.64 -11.17
N ASN A 103 -14.77 -4.19 -11.21
CA ASN A 103 -14.37 -2.77 -11.10
C ASN A 103 -14.95 -2.02 -9.89
N ASN A 104 -15.11 -2.70 -8.75
CA ASN A 104 -15.62 -2.09 -7.52
C ASN A 104 -14.49 -1.94 -6.48
N ASN A 105 -13.94 -0.73 -6.38
CA ASN A 105 -12.86 -0.40 -5.45
C ASN A 105 -13.39 -0.37 -4.02
N LYS A 106 -12.93 -1.31 -3.20
CA LYS A 106 -13.23 -1.38 -1.76
C LYS A 106 -12.25 -0.58 -0.92
N GLN A 107 -10.99 -0.56 -1.36
CA GLN A 107 -9.94 0.21 -0.72
C GLN A 107 -8.96 0.73 -1.79
N VAL A 108 -8.55 1.99 -1.65
CA VAL A 108 -7.55 2.61 -2.52
C VAL A 108 -6.49 3.26 -1.63
N ILE A 109 -5.23 3.02 -1.95
CA ILE A 109 -4.08 3.62 -1.29
C ILE A 109 -3.26 4.33 -2.36
N GLU A 110 -3.00 5.61 -2.16
CA GLU A 110 -2.11 6.41 -3.00
C GLU A 110 -0.84 6.71 -2.22
N LEU A 111 0.29 6.36 -2.81
CA LEU A 111 1.60 6.37 -2.18
C LEU A 111 2.55 7.25 -2.96
N TYR A 112 3.22 8.13 -2.23
CA TYR A 112 4.40 8.83 -2.68
C TYR A 112 5.54 8.66 -1.68
N THR A 113 6.71 8.24 -2.14
CA THR A 113 7.97 8.36 -1.39
C THR A 113 9.03 9.03 -2.28
N GLU A 114 9.88 9.83 -1.65
CA GLU A 114 10.95 10.55 -2.37
C GLU A 114 12.07 9.62 -2.86
N ASP A 115 12.36 8.57 -2.09
CA ASP A 115 13.33 7.53 -2.40
C ASP A 115 12.75 6.18 -1.96
N GLY A 116 12.35 5.34 -2.91
CA GLY A 116 11.76 4.03 -2.65
C GLY A 116 12.76 2.92 -2.33
N LEU A 117 14.08 3.21 -2.37
CA LEU A 117 15.13 2.29 -1.91
C LEU A 117 15.45 2.54 -0.43
N ASP A 118 15.62 3.81 -0.05
CA ASP A 118 15.85 4.21 1.35
C ASP A 118 14.56 4.11 2.16
N ARG A 119 13.38 4.32 1.53
CA ARG A 119 12.07 4.26 2.18
C ARG A 119 11.12 3.36 1.39
N PRO A 120 11.33 2.04 1.44
CA PRO A 120 10.38 1.10 0.86
C PRO A 120 9.03 1.21 1.58
N PHE A 121 7.97 0.84 0.85
CA PHE A 121 6.64 0.80 1.42
C PHE A 121 6.18 -0.65 1.58
N PHE A 122 5.79 -1.00 2.80
CA PHE A 122 5.21 -2.30 3.09
C PHE A 122 3.82 -2.12 3.69
N CYS A 123 2.85 -2.89 3.23
CA CYS A 123 1.53 -2.90 3.85
C CYS A 123 0.89 -4.29 3.85
N ILE A 124 -0.06 -4.45 4.76
CA ILE A 124 -0.92 -5.63 4.88
C ILE A 124 -2.35 -5.17 4.69
N LEU A 125 -3.02 -5.71 3.67
CA LEU A 125 -4.44 -5.44 3.41
C LEU A 125 -5.28 -6.63 3.86
N LYS A 126 -6.35 -6.36 4.62
CA LYS A 126 -7.38 -7.35 4.90
C LYS A 126 -8.28 -7.54 3.68
N THR A 127 -8.49 -8.80 3.31
CA THR A 127 -9.25 -9.20 2.13
C THR A 127 -10.46 -10.07 2.49
N PRO A 128 -11.38 -9.60 3.36
CA PRO A 128 -12.55 -10.37 3.75
C PRO A 128 -13.47 -10.67 2.57
N GLY A 129 -14.11 -11.84 2.63
CA GLY A 129 -15.04 -12.33 1.62
C GLY A 129 -14.35 -12.90 0.37
N SER A 130 -15.14 -13.22 -0.65
CA SER A 130 -14.66 -13.80 -1.90
C SER A 130 -14.62 -12.77 -3.03
N GLY A 131 -13.89 -13.12 -4.10
CA GLY A 131 -13.81 -12.32 -5.33
C GLY A 131 -12.98 -11.04 -5.18
N ASN A 132 -12.05 -11.02 -4.22
CA ASN A 132 -11.11 -9.94 -4.03
C ASN A 132 -9.98 -10.02 -5.06
N VAL A 133 -9.52 -8.87 -5.53
CA VAL A 133 -8.37 -8.74 -6.44
C VAL A 133 -7.57 -7.52 -6.04
N VAL A 134 -6.24 -7.62 -6.03
CA VAL A 134 -5.35 -6.48 -5.76
C VAL A 134 -4.75 -5.99 -7.07
N ARG A 135 -4.77 -4.69 -7.27
CA ARG A 135 -4.04 -4.01 -8.36
C ARG A 135 -2.99 -3.09 -7.78
N CYS A 136 -1.79 -3.15 -8.35
CA CYS A 136 -0.73 -2.19 -8.08
C CYS A 136 -0.46 -1.42 -9.38
N VAL A 137 -0.65 -0.11 -9.34
CA VAL A 137 -0.45 0.80 -10.46
C VAL A 137 0.79 1.63 -10.17
N ASN A 138 1.75 1.64 -11.09
CA ASN A 138 2.85 2.59 -11.05
C ASN A 138 2.39 3.88 -11.72
N THR A 139 2.23 4.95 -10.95
CA THR A 139 1.75 6.25 -11.46
C THR A 139 2.89 7.15 -11.93
N ALA A 140 4.15 6.71 -11.82
CA ALA A 140 5.30 7.42 -12.35
C ALA A 140 5.37 7.34 -13.90
N PRO A 141 6.13 8.24 -14.56
CA PRO A 141 6.41 8.11 -15.98
C PRO A 141 7.15 6.81 -16.32
N VAL A 142 7.06 6.36 -17.57
CA VAL A 142 7.61 5.06 -18.04
C VAL A 142 9.08 4.82 -17.69
N GLU A 143 9.88 5.89 -17.58
CA GLU A 143 11.31 5.87 -17.23
C GLU A 143 11.59 5.50 -15.75
N PHE A 144 10.55 5.38 -14.93
CA PHE A 144 10.62 5.15 -13.49
C PHE A 144 9.89 3.84 -13.13
N PRO A 145 10.55 2.67 -13.29
CA PRO A 145 9.99 1.41 -12.87
C PRO A 145 9.97 1.29 -11.33
N MET A 146 9.04 0.47 -10.82
CA MET A 146 8.99 0.04 -9.42
C MET A 146 8.97 -1.48 -9.35
N THR A 147 9.23 -2.06 -8.18
CA THR A 147 9.20 -3.51 -7.93
C THR A 147 8.36 -3.84 -6.71
#